data_AF-A0A9P5N6X0-F1
#
_entry.id   AF-A0A9P5N6X0-F1
#
_cell.length_a   1.000
_cell.length_b   1.000
_cell.length_c   1.000
_cell.angle_alpha   90.00
_cell.angle_beta   90.00
_cell.angle_gamma   90.00
#
_symmetry.space_group_name_H-M   'P 1'
#
loop_
_entity.id
_entity.type
_entity.pdbx_description
1 polymer ?
#
loop_
_entity_poly.entity_id
_entity_poly.type
_entity_poly.pdbx_seq_one_letter_code
_entity_poly.pdbx_strand_id
1 'polypeptide(L)'
;MSAGPSTSTDTSQSNFVSIFNAALETYKRKTKKDLASHPLLPSLQSCDSPEAILTVLREQIPAFGQSQSADDGLTKWVTPTVNVLYAFSATLGQGVGLAFPPGNAIFAGIGVLLLVAKDANSSKDKLVELFNRIERFFGRLEIYTGIIPTMAMRAIIIDIMVEVLAILAIATKELKRGGLKKYFKKLVGNTDIEDSLSRLDKLTQEEARMASAELLKVTHGVDSKVIGIDDRVKDVEGEVQNVRGDVRDVRSDVRDVRGDVQDVRGDVQDVHREVQDVDHRVQGVDDKLEQVNRPLFFNPCSSFQVLIPLRREPAQR
;
A
#
# COMPACT_ATOMS: atom_id res chain seq x y z
N MET A 1 3.41 -4.19 -40.63
CA MET A 1 4.37 -3.87 -39.55
C MET A 1 4.53 -2.36 -39.56
N SER A 2 3.75 -1.66 -38.75
CA SER A 2 3.72 -0.19 -38.74
C SER A 2 4.67 0.35 -37.68
N ALA A 3 5.54 1.26 -38.11
CA ALA A 3 6.43 2.04 -37.27
C ALA A 3 5.71 3.25 -36.64
N GLY A 4 6.01 3.52 -35.37
CA GLY A 4 5.76 4.80 -34.66
C GLY A 4 4.35 5.02 -34.09
N PRO A 5 4.22 5.72 -32.93
CA PRO A 5 5.02 6.90 -32.59
C PRO A 5 5.83 6.77 -31.28
N SER A 6 7.14 6.96 -31.38
CA SER A 6 8.10 7.09 -30.26
C SER A 6 8.44 8.56 -29.96
N THR A 7 7.66 9.53 -30.46
CA THR A 7 8.10 10.93 -30.62
C THR A 7 7.88 11.84 -29.41
N SER A 8 7.08 11.46 -28.42
CA SER A 8 6.76 12.34 -27.27
C SER A 8 7.80 12.34 -26.16
N THR A 9 8.47 11.20 -25.92
CA THR A 9 9.52 11.04 -24.92
C THR A 9 10.82 11.75 -25.31
N ASP A 10 11.26 11.60 -26.57
CA ASP A 10 12.50 12.23 -27.05
C ASP A 10 12.41 13.76 -27.10
N THR A 11 11.27 14.30 -27.55
CA THR A 11 11.06 15.75 -27.64
C THR A 11 11.04 16.41 -26.25
N SER A 12 10.45 15.73 -25.25
CA SER A 12 10.38 16.24 -23.88
C SER A 12 11.75 16.21 -23.19
N GLN A 13 12.56 15.18 -23.47
CA GLN A 13 13.94 15.09 -22.97
C GLN A 13 14.87 16.14 -23.61
N SER A 14 14.75 16.40 -24.92
CA SER A 14 15.53 17.46 -25.59
C SER A 14 15.15 18.86 -25.13
N ASN A 15 13.86 19.10 -24.85
CA ASN A 15 13.39 20.35 -24.26
C ASN A 15 13.95 20.54 -22.84
N PHE A 16 14.02 19.47 -22.05
CA PHE A 16 14.63 19.52 -20.73
C PHE A 16 16.12 19.88 -20.79
N VAL A 17 16.90 19.19 -21.62
CA VAL A 17 18.33 19.43 -21.78
C VAL A 17 18.59 20.88 -22.19
N SER A 18 17.81 21.41 -23.13
CA SER A 18 17.98 22.78 -23.60
C SER A 18 17.61 23.82 -22.53
N ILE A 19 16.51 23.63 -21.79
CA ILE A 19 16.10 24.53 -20.70
C ILE A 19 17.14 24.53 -19.56
N PHE A 20 17.58 23.35 -19.14
CA PHE A 20 18.56 23.23 -18.05
C PHE A 20 19.92 23.81 -18.45
N ASN A 21 20.40 23.54 -19.66
CA ASN A 21 21.63 24.15 -20.17
C ASN A 21 21.51 25.68 -20.29
N ALA A 22 20.35 26.21 -20.71
CA ALA A 22 20.12 27.65 -20.76
C ALA A 22 20.17 28.29 -19.36
N ALA A 23 19.68 27.57 -18.34
CA ALA A 23 19.77 28.00 -16.95
C ALA A 23 21.22 28.03 -16.45
N LEU A 24 22.01 27.00 -16.75
CA LEU A 24 23.44 26.93 -16.41
C LEU A 24 24.26 28.02 -17.12
N GLU A 25 24.00 28.26 -18.40
CA GLU A 25 24.63 29.36 -19.14
C GLU A 25 24.25 30.72 -18.57
N THR A 26 22.99 30.87 -18.15
CA THR A 26 22.55 32.09 -17.46
C THR A 26 23.26 32.27 -16.12
N TYR A 27 23.44 31.20 -15.34
CA TYR A 27 24.25 31.21 -14.12
C TYR A 27 25.67 31.69 -14.43
N LYS A 28 26.34 31.04 -15.38
CA LYS A 28 27.73 31.34 -15.77
C LYS A 28 27.91 32.79 -16.21
N ARG A 29 26.97 33.28 -17.03
CA ARG A 29 26.94 34.68 -17.49
C ARG A 29 26.78 35.66 -16.33
N LYS A 30 25.91 35.36 -15.35
CA LYS A 30 25.63 36.23 -14.20
C LYS A 30 26.79 36.26 -13.19
N THR A 31 27.34 35.11 -12.82
CA THR A 31 28.35 34.99 -11.76
C THR A 31 29.79 35.15 -12.24
N LYS A 32 30.00 35.08 -13.56
CA LYS A 32 31.31 34.92 -14.21
C LYS A 32 32.08 33.70 -13.67
N LYS A 33 31.38 32.75 -13.06
CA LYS A 33 31.91 31.48 -12.57
C LYS A 33 31.15 30.37 -13.30
N ASP A 34 31.91 29.47 -13.90
CA ASP A 34 31.32 28.25 -14.40
C ASP A 34 31.14 27.28 -13.22
N LEU A 35 29.92 26.82 -12.97
CA LEU A 35 29.65 25.75 -12.01
C LEU A 35 30.50 24.52 -12.36
N ALA A 36 30.67 24.24 -13.65
CA ALA A 36 31.48 23.14 -14.15
C ALA A 36 32.99 23.28 -13.83
N SER A 37 33.45 24.49 -13.52
CA SER A 37 34.85 24.76 -13.14
C SER A 37 35.08 24.80 -11.63
N HIS A 38 34.04 24.54 -10.83
CA HIS A 38 34.14 24.70 -9.39
C HIS A 38 35.01 23.59 -8.76
N PRO A 39 35.92 23.90 -7.82
CA PRO A 39 36.76 22.89 -7.16
C PRO A 39 36.00 21.77 -6.44
N LEU A 40 34.73 22.00 -6.09
CA LEU A 40 33.86 21.00 -5.46
C LEU A 40 33.23 20.03 -6.46
N LEU A 41 33.20 20.37 -7.75
CA LEU A 41 32.50 19.56 -8.74
C LEU A 41 33.13 18.18 -8.93
N PRO A 42 34.47 18.02 -9.01
CA PRO A 42 35.08 16.70 -9.10
C PRO A 42 34.75 15.82 -7.88
N SER A 43 34.77 16.39 -6.67
CA SER A 43 34.42 15.69 -5.44
C SER A 43 32.94 15.29 -5.39
N LEU A 44 32.04 16.13 -5.91
CA LEU A 44 30.61 15.82 -5.99
C LEU A 44 30.29 14.81 -7.11
N GLN A 45 31.07 14.77 -8.18
CA GLN A 45 30.93 13.79 -9.26
C GLN A 45 31.34 12.38 -8.82
N SER A 46 32.30 12.27 -7.89
CA SER A 46 32.73 11.00 -7.31
C SER A 46 31.87 10.55 -6.12
N CYS A 47 30.75 11.23 -5.85
CA CYS A 47 29.86 10.85 -4.77
C CYS A 47 28.76 9.91 -5.27
N ASP A 48 28.78 8.67 -4.76
CA ASP A 48 27.85 7.63 -5.15
C ASP A 48 26.68 7.49 -4.17
N SER A 49 26.62 8.31 -3.12
CA SER A 49 25.51 8.32 -2.15
C SER A 49 25.21 9.72 -1.61
N PRO A 50 23.98 9.95 -1.11
CA PRO A 50 23.62 11.17 -0.40
C PRO A 50 24.57 11.50 0.77
N GLU A 51 25.02 10.50 1.52
CA GLU A 51 25.94 10.64 2.66
C GLU A 51 27.32 11.15 2.24
N ALA A 52 27.82 10.69 1.08
CA ALA A 52 29.08 11.16 0.52
C ALA A 52 28.98 12.65 0.15
N ILE A 53 27.88 13.07 -0.47
CA ILE A 53 27.61 14.47 -0.83
C ILE A 53 27.51 15.34 0.43
N LEU A 54 26.78 14.88 1.44
CA LEU A 54 26.67 15.58 2.72
C LEU A 54 28.02 15.78 3.39
N THR A 55 28.90 14.79 3.30
CA THR A 55 30.27 14.87 3.85
C THR A 55 31.08 15.95 3.13
N VAL A 56 31.10 15.94 1.79
CA VAL A 56 31.79 16.96 0.98
C VAL A 56 31.26 18.38 1.26
N LEU A 57 29.95 18.54 1.40
CA LEU A 57 29.33 19.83 1.72
C LEU A 57 29.66 20.30 3.14
N ARG A 58 29.68 19.40 4.13
CA ARG A 58 30.04 19.71 5.52
C ARG A 58 31.50 20.11 5.67
N GLU A 59 32.41 19.50 4.92
CA GLU A 59 33.82 19.87 4.89
C GLU A 59 34.06 21.32 4.45
N GLN A 60 33.11 21.94 3.72
CA GLN A 60 33.19 23.35 3.35
C GLN A 60 32.85 24.31 4.50
N ILE A 61 32.32 23.80 5.62
CA ILE A 61 31.79 24.60 6.72
C ILE A 61 32.40 24.33 8.12
N PRO A 62 33.72 24.08 8.31
CA PRO A 62 34.23 23.71 9.64
C PRO A 62 34.04 24.79 10.73
N ALA A 63 33.63 26.02 10.37
CA ALA A 63 33.45 27.15 11.28
C ALA A 63 31.98 27.59 11.52
N PHE A 64 30.98 26.94 10.93
CA PHE A 64 29.57 27.20 11.33
C PHE A 64 29.25 26.61 12.72
N GLY A 65 30.03 25.62 13.15
CA GLY A 65 29.82 24.78 14.34
C GLY A 65 30.15 25.40 15.71
N GLN A 66 30.26 26.72 15.83
CA GLN A 66 30.38 27.35 17.17
C GLN A 66 29.03 27.79 17.76
N SER A 67 27.92 27.67 17.02
CA SER A 67 26.57 27.94 17.54
C SER A 67 25.69 26.69 17.41
N GLN A 68 25.26 26.13 18.55
CA GLN A 68 24.37 24.96 18.63
C GLN A 68 23.05 25.12 17.87
N SER A 69 22.59 26.35 17.60
CA SER A 69 21.28 26.58 16.94
C SER A 69 21.36 26.68 15.41
N ALA A 70 22.53 27.04 14.85
CA ALA A 70 22.71 27.21 13.41
C ALA A 70 23.08 25.88 12.72
N ASP A 71 23.75 24.99 13.46
CA ASP A 71 24.19 23.67 13.01
C ASP A 71 23.01 22.71 12.80
N ASP A 72 21.99 22.81 13.66
CA ASP A 72 20.79 21.98 13.62
C ASP A 72 19.88 22.34 12.43
N GLY A 73 19.74 23.65 12.12
CA GLY A 73 18.90 24.13 11.01
C GLY A 73 19.49 23.84 9.63
N LEU A 74 20.81 24.05 9.46
CA LEU A 74 21.46 23.80 8.18
C LEU A 74 21.49 22.28 7.88
N THR A 75 21.72 21.44 8.89
CA THR A 75 21.70 19.99 8.72
C THR A 75 20.29 19.46 8.41
N LYS A 76 19.25 20.03 9.04
CA LYS A 76 17.84 19.73 8.77
C LYS A 76 17.44 20.02 7.32
N TRP A 77 17.96 21.10 6.73
CA TRP A 77 17.65 21.45 5.34
C TRP A 77 18.52 20.73 4.30
N VAL A 78 19.83 20.62 4.53
CA VAL A 78 20.75 20.08 3.51
C VAL A 78 20.44 18.60 3.28
N THR A 79 20.02 17.84 4.30
CA THR A 79 19.77 16.40 4.18
C THR A 79 18.62 16.07 3.19
N PRO A 80 17.38 16.56 3.36
CA PRO A 80 16.31 16.37 2.38
C PRO A 80 16.69 16.88 0.98
N THR A 81 17.37 18.03 0.93
CA THR A 81 17.81 18.63 -0.34
C THR A 81 18.77 17.71 -1.09
N VAL A 82 19.72 17.09 -0.38
CA VAL A 82 20.67 16.13 -0.95
C VAL A 82 19.98 14.85 -1.41
N ASN A 83 19.09 14.28 -0.61
CA ASN A 83 18.35 13.08 -1.01
C ASN A 83 17.57 13.31 -2.30
N VAL A 84 16.83 14.42 -2.37
CA VAL A 84 16.01 14.78 -3.52
C VAL A 84 16.88 15.00 -4.75
N LEU A 85 17.87 15.89 -4.66
CA LEU A 85 18.74 16.21 -5.79
C LEU A 85 19.52 14.98 -6.27
N TYR A 86 19.92 14.09 -5.36
CA TYR A 86 20.55 12.82 -5.70
C TYR A 86 19.57 11.90 -6.45
N ALA A 87 18.38 11.64 -5.91
CA ALA A 87 17.35 10.82 -6.55
C ALA A 87 16.94 11.37 -7.93
N PHE A 88 16.78 12.69 -8.05
CA PHE A 88 16.52 13.35 -9.33
C PHE A 88 17.71 13.25 -10.28
N SER A 89 18.94 13.38 -9.79
CA SER A 89 20.14 13.23 -10.62
C SER A 89 20.29 11.81 -11.18
N ALA A 90 19.92 10.78 -10.43
CA ALA A 90 19.88 9.40 -10.90
C ALA A 90 18.78 9.19 -11.95
N THR A 91 17.59 9.75 -11.69
CA THR A 91 16.40 9.59 -12.56
C THR A 91 16.52 10.37 -13.88
N LEU A 92 17.19 11.51 -13.86
CA LEU A 92 17.40 12.35 -15.05
C LEU A 92 18.72 11.99 -15.75
N GLY A 93 19.79 11.71 -15.01
CA GLY A 93 21.15 11.50 -15.54
C GLY A 93 21.29 10.32 -16.50
N GLN A 94 20.47 9.28 -16.38
CA GLN A 94 20.53 8.12 -17.27
C GLN A 94 19.92 8.35 -18.66
N GLY A 95 19.23 9.47 -18.90
CA GLY A 95 18.50 9.69 -20.17
C GLY A 95 18.74 11.02 -20.89
N VAL A 96 19.55 11.93 -20.33
CA VAL A 96 19.62 13.33 -20.83
C VAL A 96 20.96 13.76 -21.40
N GLY A 97 21.96 12.89 -21.48
CA GLY A 97 23.23 13.18 -22.18
C GLY A 97 23.96 14.45 -21.72
N LEU A 98 23.65 14.96 -20.52
CA LEU A 98 24.27 16.15 -19.97
C LEU A 98 25.70 15.82 -19.53
N ALA A 99 26.63 16.75 -19.78
CA ALA A 99 28.03 16.63 -19.37
C ALA A 99 28.20 16.50 -17.84
N PHE A 100 27.18 16.88 -17.06
CA PHE A 100 27.07 16.61 -15.63
C PHE A 100 25.59 16.58 -15.18
N PRO A 101 25.22 15.77 -14.18
CA PRO A 101 23.85 15.69 -13.69
C PRO A 101 23.34 17.00 -13.07
N PRO A 102 22.05 17.37 -13.26
CA PRO A 102 21.46 18.59 -12.72
C PRO A 102 21.64 18.79 -11.21
N GLY A 103 21.53 17.70 -10.43
CA GLY A 103 21.73 17.72 -8.98
C GLY A 103 23.12 18.23 -8.59
N ASN A 104 24.16 17.83 -9.32
CA ASN A 104 25.55 18.21 -9.03
C ASN A 104 25.78 19.71 -9.22
N ALA A 105 25.09 20.34 -10.17
CA ALA A 105 25.12 21.79 -10.35
C ALA A 105 24.53 22.51 -9.13
N ILE A 106 23.40 22.03 -8.63
CA ILE A 106 22.73 22.63 -7.49
C ILE A 106 23.58 22.41 -6.22
N PHE A 107 24.16 21.23 -6.03
CA PHE A 107 25.12 20.97 -4.94
C PHE A 107 26.34 21.89 -4.99
N ALA A 108 26.94 22.08 -6.17
CA ALA A 108 28.05 23.01 -6.32
C ALA A 108 27.63 24.45 -6.02
N GLY A 109 26.43 24.87 -6.47
CA GLY A 109 25.88 26.19 -6.15
C GLY A 109 25.63 26.40 -4.66
N ILE A 110 25.10 25.39 -3.97
CA ILE A 110 24.92 25.38 -2.51
C ILE A 110 26.28 25.44 -1.82
N GLY A 111 27.25 24.61 -2.22
CA GLY A 111 28.60 24.62 -1.67
C GLY A 111 29.30 25.98 -1.82
N VAL A 112 29.12 26.66 -2.97
CA VAL A 112 29.61 28.03 -3.19
C VAL A 112 28.99 29.00 -2.19
N LEU A 113 27.69 28.92 -1.94
CA LEU A 113 27.02 29.82 -0.99
C LEU A 113 27.44 29.56 0.44
N LEU A 114 27.55 28.29 0.84
CA LEU A 114 27.99 27.90 2.19
C LEU A 114 29.43 28.35 2.47
N LEU A 115 30.33 28.15 1.50
CA LEU A 115 31.74 28.58 1.61
C LEU A 115 31.86 30.08 1.87
N VAL A 116 31.03 30.88 1.19
CA VAL A 116 31.10 32.35 1.30
C VAL A 116 30.27 32.89 2.47
N ALA A 117 29.25 32.16 2.93
CA ALA A 117 28.52 32.48 4.15
C ALA A 117 29.38 32.37 5.43
N LYS A 118 30.48 31.60 5.38
CA LYS A 118 31.47 31.48 6.47
C LYS A 118 32.01 32.84 6.95
N ASP A 119 32.19 33.80 6.04
CA ASP A 119 32.80 35.11 6.35
C ASP A 119 31.76 36.17 6.76
N ALA A 120 30.49 35.79 6.93
CA ALA A 120 29.35 36.68 7.00
C ALA A 120 28.64 36.69 8.36
N ASN A 121 29.13 37.44 9.34
CA ASN A 121 28.53 37.38 10.69
C ASN A 121 27.22 38.17 10.88
N SER A 122 26.92 39.17 10.03
CA SER A 122 25.74 40.07 10.19
C SER A 122 24.54 39.74 9.30
N SER A 123 24.57 38.60 8.62
CA SER A 123 23.68 38.32 7.46
C SER A 123 23.15 36.89 7.42
N LYS A 124 23.37 36.13 8.50
CA LYS A 124 22.98 34.72 8.63
C LYS A 124 21.46 34.56 8.59
N ASP A 125 20.71 35.41 9.29
CA ASP A 125 19.25 35.24 9.47
C ASP A 125 18.45 35.27 8.16
N LYS A 126 18.84 36.11 7.19
CA LYS A 126 18.14 36.22 5.90
C LYS A 126 18.58 35.16 4.89
N LEU A 127 19.83 34.68 5.00
CA LEU A 127 20.31 33.52 4.26
C LEU A 127 19.58 32.26 4.74
N VAL A 128 19.38 32.16 6.06
CA VAL A 128 18.57 31.12 6.71
C VAL A 128 17.11 31.18 6.21
N GLU A 129 16.49 32.35 6.08
CA GLU A 129 15.12 32.44 5.53
C GLU A 129 15.03 31.99 4.06
N LEU A 130 16.03 32.34 3.24
CA LEU A 130 16.12 31.85 1.85
C LEU A 130 16.24 30.32 1.82
N PHE A 131 17.12 29.76 2.65
CA PHE A 131 17.29 28.32 2.77
C PHE A 131 16.03 27.63 3.28
N ASN A 132 15.33 28.18 4.28
CA ASN A 132 14.05 27.64 4.77
C ASN A 132 12.97 27.61 3.68
N ARG A 133 12.95 28.60 2.77
CA ARG A 133 11.98 28.62 1.67
C ARG A 133 12.29 27.53 0.64
N ILE A 134 13.57 27.35 0.34
CA ILE A 134 14.07 26.27 -0.52
C ILE A 134 13.82 24.90 0.16
N GLU A 135 14.04 24.78 1.48
CA GLU A 135 13.78 23.58 2.29
C GLU A 135 12.36 23.08 2.17
N ARG A 136 11.37 23.96 2.42
CA ARG A 136 9.96 23.59 2.39
C ARG A 136 9.56 23.00 1.05
N PHE A 137 10.19 23.45 -0.04
CA PHE A 137 9.98 22.88 -1.35
C PHE A 137 10.66 21.51 -1.50
N PHE A 138 11.94 21.39 -1.19
CA PHE A 138 12.67 20.12 -1.31
C PHE A 138 12.08 19.03 -0.41
N GLY A 139 11.62 19.35 0.81
CA GLY A 139 10.93 18.39 1.67
C GLY A 139 9.64 17.81 1.07
N ARG A 140 8.86 18.61 0.32
CA ARG A 140 7.71 18.08 -0.43
C ARG A 140 8.16 17.29 -1.67
N LEU A 141 9.22 17.73 -2.32
CA LEU A 141 9.77 17.08 -3.50
C LEU A 141 10.31 15.67 -3.19
N GLU A 142 10.79 15.42 -1.97
CA GLU A 142 11.21 14.09 -1.50
C GLU A 142 10.07 13.08 -1.59
N ILE A 143 8.85 13.47 -1.22
CA ILE A 143 7.66 12.62 -1.33
C ILE A 143 7.43 12.20 -2.79
N TYR A 144 7.68 13.11 -3.74
CA TYR A 144 7.52 12.82 -5.17
C TYR A 144 8.62 11.93 -5.74
N THR A 145 9.75 11.74 -5.05
CA THR A 145 10.77 10.77 -5.50
C THR A 145 10.36 9.32 -5.22
N GLY A 146 9.47 9.10 -4.24
CA GLY A 146 8.90 7.77 -3.93
C GLY A 146 7.80 7.33 -4.90
N ILE A 147 7.39 8.19 -5.83
CA ILE A 147 6.30 7.97 -6.78
C ILE A 147 6.83 8.28 -8.19
N ILE A 148 6.40 7.57 -9.23
CA ILE A 148 6.79 7.91 -10.61
C ILE A 148 6.04 9.20 -11.01
N PRO A 149 6.72 10.35 -11.20
CA PRO A 149 6.05 11.61 -11.49
C PRO A 149 5.49 11.61 -12.93
N THR A 150 4.31 12.20 -13.12
CA THR A 150 3.77 12.41 -14.48
C THR A 150 4.60 13.43 -15.24
N MET A 151 4.49 13.45 -16.58
CA MET A 151 5.28 14.36 -17.43
C MET A 151 5.02 15.84 -17.08
N ALA A 152 3.78 16.20 -16.75
CA ALA A 152 3.42 17.55 -16.32
C ALA A 152 4.08 17.92 -14.99
N MET A 153 4.02 17.02 -13.99
CA MET A 153 4.69 17.21 -12.70
C MET A 153 6.22 17.33 -12.88
N ARG A 154 6.80 16.50 -13.73
CA ARG A 154 8.23 16.55 -14.07
C ARG A 154 8.62 17.92 -14.64
N ALA A 155 7.83 18.50 -15.54
CA ALA A 155 8.09 19.82 -16.12
C ALA A 155 8.10 20.92 -15.04
N ILE A 156 7.12 20.93 -14.13
CA ILE A 156 7.07 21.93 -13.04
C ILE A 156 8.29 21.80 -12.12
N ILE A 157 8.70 20.58 -11.80
CA ILE A 157 9.88 20.34 -10.95
C ILE A 157 11.16 20.88 -11.63
N ILE A 158 11.28 20.70 -12.94
CA ILE A 158 12.39 21.23 -13.73
C ILE A 158 12.43 22.75 -13.65
N ASP A 159 11.28 23.41 -13.89
CA ASP A 159 11.19 24.87 -13.84
C ASP A 159 11.58 25.41 -12.46
N ILE A 160 11.21 24.68 -11.40
CA ILE A 160 11.62 25.02 -10.03
C ILE A 160 13.14 24.85 -9.84
N MET A 161 13.74 23.78 -10.35
CA MET A 161 15.21 23.59 -10.28
C MET A 161 15.95 24.71 -11.02
N VAL A 162 15.44 25.16 -12.15
CA VAL A 162 15.98 26.30 -12.91
C VAL A 162 15.90 27.59 -12.10
N GLU A 163 14.77 27.87 -11.46
CA GLU A 163 14.59 29.07 -10.65
C GLU A 163 15.49 29.03 -9.40
N VAL A 164 15.67 27.85 -8.78
CA VAL A 164 16.65 27.66 -7.70
C VAL A 164 18.06 28.01 -8.20
N LEU A 165 18.51 27.49 -9.35
CA LEU A 165 19.81 27.87 -9.91
C LEU A 165 19.93 29.38 -10.18
N ALA A 166 18.85 30.03 -10.63
CA ALA A 166 18.84 31.48 -10.83
C ALA A 166 19.02 32.25 -9.52
N ILE A 167 18.34 31.84 -8.45
CA ILE A 167 18.49 32.39 -7.09
C ILE A 167 19.92 32.19 -6.59
N LEU A 168 20.47 30.97 -6.72
CA LEU A 168 21.84 30.66 -6.31
C LEU A 168 22.86 31.50 -7.12
N ALA A 169 22.59 31.77 -8.41
CA ALA A 169 23.42 32.63 -9.25
C ALA A 169 23.44 34.07 -8.75
N ILE A 170 22.26 34.64 -8.46
CA ILE A 170 22.14 36.02 -8.00
C ILE A 170 22.83 36.18 -6.64
N ALA A 171 22.57 35.25 -5.71
CA ALA A 171 23.21 35.22 -4.41
C ALA A 171 24.75 35.12 -4.52
N THR A 172 25.26 34.25 -5.39
CA THR A 172 26.72 34.08 -5.63
C THR A 172 27.39 35.33 -6.23
N LYS A 173 26.73 36.00 -7.19
CA LYS A 173 27.28 37.17 -7.91
C LYS A 173 27.47 38.36 -6.98
N GLU A 174 26.45 38.69 -6.22
CA GLU A 174 26.41 39.91 -5.41
C GLU A 174 27.31 39.82 -4.18
N LEU A 175 27.55 38.60 -3.68
CA LEU A 175 28.43 38.33 -2.55
C LEU A 175 29.92 38.63 -2.84
N LYS A 176 30.34 38.60 -4.12
CA LYS A 176 31.70 38.97 -4.56
C LYS A 176 31.94 40.48 -4.65
N ARG A 177 30.89 41.29 -4.81
CA ARG A 177 31.01 42.67 -5.31
C ARG A 177 31.09 43.74 -4.20
N GLY A 178 30.92 43.34 -2.95
CA GLY A 178 31.14 44.18 -1.78
C GLY A 178 30.67 43.46 -0.53
N GLY A 179 31.55 43.35 0.47
CA GLY A 179 31.27 42.65 1.73
C GLY A 179 29.86 42.93 2.28
N LEU A 180 29.26 41.91 2.87
CA LEU A 180 27.83 41.74 3.15
C LEU A 180 27.06 42.93 3.76
N LYS A 181 27.78 43.89 4.34
CA LYS A 181 27.24 45.14 4.89
C LYS A 181 26.61 46.06 3.82
N LYS A 182 27.12 46.08 2.58
CA LYS A 182 26.58 46.91 1.47
C LYS A 182 25.43 46.22 0.73
N TYR A 183 25.39 44.89 0.81
CA TYR A 183 24.42 44.00 0.17
C TYR A 183 23.01 44.21 0.72
N PHE A 184 22.81 44.22 2.04
CA PHE A 184 21.46 44.26 2.61
C PHE A 184 20.73 45.60 2.54
N LYS A 185 21.44 46.73 2.42
CA LYS A 185 20.80 48.04 2.19
C LYS A 185 20.23 48.17 0.77
N LYS A 186 20.75 47.35 -0.18
CA LYS A 186 20.29 47.29 -1.56
C LYS A 186 19.34 46.11 -1.82
N LEU A 187 19.45 45.03 -1.06
CA LEU A 187 18.62 43.82 -1.18
C LEU A 187 17.14 44.04 -0.88
N VAL A 188 16.83 44.95 0.04
CA VAL A 188 15.44 45.35 0.37
C VAL A 188 14.79 46.18 -0.75
N GLY A 189 15.51 46.47 -1.83
CA GLY A 189 14.97 47.16 -3.00
C GLY A 189 15.52 46.65 -4.33
N ASN A 190 16.05 45.42 -4.39
CA ASN A 190 16.57 44.84 -5.63
C ASN A 190 15.51 43.91 -6.23
N THR A 191 14.82 44.40 -7.26
CA THR A 191 13.71 43.73 -7.95
C THR A 191 14.05 42.32 -8.41
N ASP A 192 15.30 42.06 -8.81
CA ASP A 192 15.68 40.77 -9.42
C ASP A 192 15.56 39.54 -8.48
N ILE A 193 15.82 39.69 -7.18
CA ILE A 193 15.72 38.58 -6.22
C ILE A 193 14.27 38.35 -5.83
N GLU A 194 13.55 39.44 -5.59
CA GLU A 194 12.14 39.40 -5.23
C GLU A 194 11.30 38.85 -6.38
N ASP A 195 11.64 39.17 -7.63
CA ASP A 195 11.06 38.59 -8.84
C ASP A 195 11.32 37.08 -8.92
N SER A 196 12.55 36.62 -8.67
CA SER A 196 12.88 35.19 -8.66
C SER A 196 12.19 34.43 -7.53
N LEU A 197 12.08 35.03 -6.33
CA LEU A 197 11.33 34.44 -5.22
C LEU A 197 9.83 34.37 -5.51
N SER A 198 9.27 35.41 -6.12
CA SER A 198 7.87 35.45 -6.55
C SER A 198 7.58 34.39 -7.62
N ARG A 199 8.50 34.21 -8.58
CA ARG A 199 8.44 33.13 -9.58
C ARG A 199 8.50 31.75 -8.93
N LEU A 200 9.40 31.55 -7.97
CA LEU A 200 9.53 30.29 -7.22
C LEU A 200 8.25 29.98 -6.44
N ASP A 201 7.64 30.97 -5.77
CA ASP A 201 6.36 30.79 -5.08
C ASP A 201 5.24 30.42 -6.05
N LYS A 202 5.18 31.07 -7.21
CA LYS A 202 4.17 30.79 -8.24
C LYS A 202 4.31 29.36 -8.75
N LEU A 203 5.53 28.93 -9.09
CA LEU A 203 5.81 27.56 -9.51
C LEU A 203 5.49 26.56 -8.41
N THR A 204 5.78 26.91 -7.16
CA THR A 204 5.42 26.10 -5.99
C THR A 204 3.90 25.96 -5.83
N GLN A 205 3.14 27.01 -6.14
CA GLN A 205 1.69 26.95 -6.13
C GLN A 205 1.15 26.10 -7.29
N GLU A 206 1.76 26.19 -8.47
CA GLU A 206 1.43 25.35 -9.63
C GLU A 206 1.72 23.87 -9.34
N GLU A 207 2.83 23.57 -8.67
CA GLU A 207 3.18 22.24 -8.13
C GLU A 207 2.07 21.69 -7.23
N ALA A 208 1.63 22.46 -6.23
CA ALA A 208 0.55 22.05 -5.33
C ALA A 208 -0.79 21.83 -6.06
N ARG A 209 -1.12 22.67 -7.03
CA ARG A 209 -2.32 22.51 -7.87
C ARG A 209 -2.23 21.25 -8.74
N MET A 210 -1.05 20.97 -9.29
CA MET A 210 -0.83 19.77 -10.11
C MET A 210 -0.91 18.50 -9.27
N ALA A 211 -0.28 18.49 -8.09
CA ALA A 211 -0.39 17.39 -7.13
C ALA A 211 -1.85 17.13 -6.73
N SER A 212 -2.64 18.19 -6.53
CA SER A 212 -4.07 18.08 -6.23
C SER A 212 -4.88 17.47 -7.39
N ALA A 213 -4.56 17.85 -8.64
CA ALA A 213 -5.22 17.27 -9.81
C ALA A 213 -4.85 15.79 -10.02
N GLU A 214 -3.60 15.41 -9.79
CA GLU A 214 -3.17 13.99 -9.82
C GLU A 214 -3.84 13.19 -8.69
N LEU A 215 -3.94 13.77 -7.48
CA LEU A 215 -4.69 13.16 -6.38
C LEU A 215 -6.15 12.94 -6.74
N LEU A 216 -6.81 13.90 -7.40
CA LEU A 216 -8.20 13.77 -7.85
C LEU A 216 -8.34 12.65 -8.88
N LYS A 217 -7.40 12.51 -9.81
CA LYS A 217 -7.37 11.41 -10.79
C LYS A 217 -7.25 10.04 -10.11
N VAL A 218 -6.35 9.91 -9.14
CA VAL A 218 -6.20 8.66 -8.35
C VAL A 218 -7.49 8.38 -7.57
N THR A 219 -8.08 9.40 -6.96
CA THR A 219 -9.31 9.28 -6.17
C THR A 219 -10.49 8.80 -7.03
N HIS A 220 -10.70 9.36 -8.22
CA HIS A 220 -11.71 8.87 -9.16
C HIS A 220 -11.45 7.44 -9.63
N GLY A 221 -10.18 7.07 -9.82
CA GLY A 221 -9.81 5.69 -10.14
C GLY A 221 -10.14 4.70 -9.03
N VAL A 222 -9.96 5.10 -7.76
CA VAL A 222 -10.35 4.31 -6.59
C VAL A 222 -11.87 4.23 -6.47
N ASP A 223 -12.57 5.35 -6.60
CA ASP A 223 -14.04 5.43 -6.56
C ASP A 223 -14.69 4.48 -7.58
N SER A 224 -14.19 4.49 -8.83
CA SER A 224 -14.64 3.58 -9.89
C SER A 224 -14.45 2.10 -9.51
N LYS A 225 -13.32 1.77 -8.87
CA LYS A 225 -13.06 0.39 -8.39
C LYS A 225 -13.96 0.01 -7.22
N VAL A 226 -14.24 0.96 -6.32
CA VAL A 226 -15.13 0.75 -5.17
C VAL A 226 -16.56 0.50 -5.65
N ILE A 227 -17.05 1.27 -6.64
CA ILE A 227 -18.35 1.01 -7.29
C ILE A 227 -18.37 -0.40 -7.89
N GLY A 228 -17.32 -0.79 -8.62
CA GLY A 228 -17.24 -2.15 -9.18
C GLY A 228 -17.17 -3.27 -8.12
N ILE A 229 -16.66 -2.98 -6.92
CA ILE A 229 -16.70 -3.93 -5.79
C ILE A 229 -18.12 -4.01 -5.21
N ASP A 230 -18.81 -2.88 -5.06
CA ASP A 230 -20.17 -2.82 -4.54
C ASP A 230 -21.15 -3.63 -5.41
N ASP A 231 -21.05 -3.53 -6.74
CA ASP A 231 -21.86 -4.33 -7.66
C ASP A 231 -21.59 -5.83 -7.51
N ARG A 232 -20.31 -6.23 -7.40
CA ARG A 232 -19.95 -7.63 -7.16
C ARG A 232 -20.44 -8.15 -5.81
N VAL A 233 -20.48 -7.31 -4.78
CA VAL A 233 -21.02 -7.68 -3.47
C VAL A 233 -22.53 -7.91 -3.58
N LYS A 234 -23.28 -7.07 -4.30
CA LYS A 234 -24.71 -7.28 -4.55
C LYS A 234 -24.97 -8.58 -5.31
N ASP A 235 -24.15 -8.90 -6.31
CA ASP A 235 -24.28 -10.16 -7.05
C ASP A 235 -24.11 -11.37 -6.11
N VAL A 236 -23.07 -11.35 -5.27
CA VAL A 236 -22.83 -12.41 -4.27
C VAL A 236 -23.96 -12.49 -3.24
N GLU A 237 -24.51 -11.37 -2.79
CA GLU A 237 -25.67 -11.36 -1.91
C GLU A 237 -26.90 -12.02 -2.57
N GLY A 238 -27.11 -11.77 -3.86
CA GLY A 238 -28.14 -12.44 -4.66
C GLY A 238 -27.93 -13.96 -4.73
N GLU A 239 -26.72 -14.41 -5.01
CA GLU A 239 -26.37 -15.84 -5.02
C GLU A 239 -26.61 -16.49 -3.65
N VAL A 240 -26.21 -15.83 -2.56
CA VAL A 240 -26.43 -16.33 -1.19
C VAL A 240 -27.91 -16.44 -0.86
N GLN A 241 -28.75 -15.51 -1.33
CA GLN A 241 -30.20 -15.59 -1.15
C GLN A 241 -30.81 -16.78 -1.90
N ASN A 242 -30.34 -17.05 -3.12
CA ASN A 242 -30.76 -18.20 -3.91
C ASN A 242 -30.39 -19.51 -3.21
N VAL A 243 -29.13 -19.66 -2.79
CA VAL A 243 -28.67 -20.85 -2.02
C VAL A 243 -29.49 -21.02 -0.73
N ARG A 244 -29.83 -19.93 -0.05
CA ARG A 244 -30.70 -19.98 1.13
C ARG A 244 -32.13 -20.43 0.79
N GLY A 245 -32.61 -20.15 -0.42
CA GLY A 245 -33.85 -20.71 -0.97
C GLY A 245 -33.73 -22.23 -1.12
N ASP A 246 -32.74 -22.69 -1.88
CA ASP A 246 -32.51 -24.11 -2.14
C ASP A 246 -32.37 -24.93 -0.86
N VAL A 247 -31.61 -24.42 0.14
CA VAL A 247 -31.46 -25.09 1.44
C VAL A 247 -32.78 -25.19 2.21
N ARG A 248 -33.69 -24.22 2.07
CA ARG A 248 -35.02 -24.28 2.68
C ARG A 248 -35.88 -25.35 2.02
N ASP A 249 -35.81 -25.47 0.70
CA ASP A 249 -36.57 -26.44 -0.07
C ASP A 249 -36.10 -27.86 0.27
N VAL A 250 -34.77 -28.10 0.25
CA VAL A 250 -34.18 -29.37 0.71
C VAL A 250 -34.59 -29.72 2.14
N ARG A 251 -34.70 -28.73 3.04
CA ARG A 251 -35.17 -28.95 4.42
C ARG A 251 -36.66 -29.31 4.47
N SER A 252 -37.48 -28.89 3.50
CA SER A 252 -38.85 -29.35 3.37
C SER A 252 -38.90 -30.80 2.93
N ASP A 253 -38.19 -31.12 1.83
CA ASP A 253 -38.16 -32.48 1.27
C ASP A 253 -37.69 -33.51 2.32
N VAL A 254 -36.65 -33.19 3.11
CA VAL A 254 -36.17 -34.07 4.19
C VAL A 254 -37.22 -34.28 5.28
N ARG A 255 -38.08 -33.28 5.56
CA ARG A 255 -39.18 -33.44 6.53
C ARG A 255 -40.28 -34.35 5.97
N ASP A 256 -40.60 -34.22 4.70
CA ASP A 256 -41.61 -35.03 4.03
C ASP A 256 -41.17 -36.50 3.96
N VAL A 257 -39.93 -36.76 3.52
CA VAL A 257 -39.33 -38.11 3.54
C VAL A 257 -39.32 -38.70 4.95
N ARG A 258 -39.08 -37.89 5.98
CA ARG A 258 -39.14 -38.35 7.38
C ARG A 258 -40.56 -38.74 7.80
N GLY A 259 -41.59 -38.09 7.24
CA GLY A 259 -42.99 -38.47 7.39
C GLY A 259 -43.24 -39.84 6.77
N ASP A 260 -42.91 -39.99 5.49
CA ASP A 260 -43.10 -41.24 4.75
C ASP A 260 -42.40 -42.43 5.43
N VAL A 261 -41.18 -42.24 5.95
CA VAL A 261 -40.45 -43.29 6.69
C VAL A 261 -41.16 -43.67 8.00
N GLN A 262 -41.82 -42.74 8.67
CA GLN A 262 -42.62 -43.04 9.87
C GLN A 262 -43.87 -43.84 9.53
N ASP A 263 -44.54 -43.49 8.42
CA ASP A 263 -45.73 -44.20 7.95
C ASP A 263 -45.38 -45.64 7.56
N VAL A 264 -44.34 -45.83 6.75
CA VAL A 264 -43.83 -47.16 6.39
C VAL A 264 -43.44 -47.96 7.64
N ARG A 265 -42.85 -47.33 8.65
CA ARG A 265 -42.54 -47.99 9.92
C ARG A 265 -43.81 -48.41 10.69
N GLY A 266 -44.91 -47.67 10.55
CA GLY A 266 -46.23 -48.04 11.05
C GLY A 266 -46.75 -49.30 10.34
N ASP A 267 -46.79 -49.25 9.01
CA ASP A 267 -47.26 -50.37 8.18
C ASP A 267 -46.47 -51.67 8.44
N VAL A 268 -45.14 -51.57 8.57
CA VAL A 268 -44.28 -52.74 8.89
C VAL A 268 -44.60 -53.32 10.29
N GLN A 269 -44.94 -52.48 11.27
CA GLN A 269 -45.37 -52.97 12.59
C GLN A 269 -46.73 -53.67 12.52
N ASP A 270 -47.66 -53.15 11.72
CA ASP A 270 -48.97 -53.75 11.53
C ASP A 270 -48.85 -55.12 10.87
N VAL A 271 -48.09 -55.23 9.78
CA VAL A 271 -47.76 -56.51 9.14
C VAL A 271 -47.07 -57.47 10.11
N HIS A 272 -46.16 -56.98 10.96
CA HIS A 272 -45.51 -57.82 11.96
C HIS A 272 -46.51 -58.44 12.95
N ARG A 273 -47.54 -57.68 13.37
CA ARG A 273 -48.60 -58.22 14.25
C ARG A 273 -49.46 -59.25 13.53
N GLU A 274 -49.85 -58.99 12.28
CA GLU A 274 -50.61 -59.95 11.48
C GLU A 274 -49.85 -61.27 11.28
N VAL A 275 -48.54 -61.20 11.03
CA VAL A 275 -47.69 -62.41 10.90
C VAL A 275 -47.62 -63.19 12.22
N GLN A 276 -47.50 -62.51 13.37
CA GLN A 276 -47.54 -63.19 14.68
C GLN A 276 -48.89 -63.89 14.92
N ASP A 277 -50.00 -63.26 14.55
CA ASP A 277 -51.33 -63.87 14.65
C ASP A 277 -51.46 -65.10 13.75
N VAL A 278 -50.90 -65.06 12.54
CA VAL A 278 -50.84 -66.22 11.64
C VAL A 278 -49.98 -67.33 12.26
N ASP A 279 -48.83 -67.01 12.85
CA ASP A 279 -47.95 -67.99 13.50
C ASP A 279 -48.67 -68.71 14.66
N HIS A 280 -49.37 -67.97 15.53
CA HIS A 280 -50.18 -68.55 16.60
C HIS A 280 -51.29 -69.49 16.08
N ARG A 281 -51.90 -69.14 14.94
CA ARG A 281 -52.93 -70.00 14.31
C ARG A 281 -52.31 -71.26 13.71
N VAL A 282 -51.14 -71.16 13.07
CA VAL A 282 -50.41 -72.31 12.52
C VAL A 282 -49.99 -73.26 13.65
N GLN A 283 -49.40 -72.74 14.73
CA GLN A 283 -49.06 -73.52 15.93
C GLN A 283 -50.28 -74.29 16.46
N GLY A 284 -51.43 -73.63 16.57
CA GLY A 284 -52.67 -74.29 17.01
C GLY A 284 -53.22 -75.32 16.02
N VAL A 285 -52.91 -75.22 14.72
CA VAL A 285 -53.23 -76.25 13.72
C VAL A 285 -52.29 -77.45 13.88
N ASP A 286 -50.99 -77.20 14.05
CA ASP A 286 -49.97 -78.24 14.26
C ASP A 286 -50.27 -79.05 15.54
N ASP A 287 -50.60 -78.39 16.66
CA ASP A 287 -51.02 -79.03 17.91
C ASP A 287 -52.22 -79.98 17.73
N LYS A 288 -53.19 -79.57 16.90
CA LYS A 288 -54.36 -80.41 16.59
C LYS A 288 -53.97 -81.58 15.69
N LEU A 289 -53.08 -81.37 14.74
CA LEU A 289 -52.59 -82.43 13.85
C LEU A 289 -51.83 -83.50 14.66
N GLU A 290 -50.99 -83.11 15.62
CA GLU A 290 -50.31 -84.06 16.51
C GLU A 290 -51.29 -84.87 17.37
N GLN A 291 -52.38 -84.25 17.83
CA GLN A 291 -53.43 -84.97 18.56
C GLN A 291 -54.12 -86.02 17.67
N VAL A 292 -54.39 -85.70 16.40
CA VAL A 292 -54.99 -86.63 15.44
C VAL A 292 -54.02 -87.75 15.04
N ASN A 293 -52.74 -87.44 14.87
CA ASN A 293 -51.71 -88.40 14.46
C ASN A 293 -51.16 -89.24 15.62
N ARG A 294 -51.68 -89.07 16.84
CA ARG A 294 -51.29 -89.89 17.99
C ARG A 294 -51.85 -91.31 17.81
N PRO A 295 -51.02 -92.35 17.64
CA PRO A 295 -51.52 -93.71 17.49
C PRO A 295 -52.28 -94.10 18.76
N LEU A 296 -53.49 -94.64 18.58
CA LEU A 296 -54.26 -95.28 19.64
C LEU A 296 -53.50 -96.55 20.07
N PHE A 297 -52.54 -96.42 20.98
CA PHE A 297 -52.07 -97.55 21.76
C PHE A 297 -53.23 -98.02 22.64
N PHE A 298 -53.94 -99.03 22.14
CA PHE A 298 -54.85 -99.86 22.92
C PHE A 298 -54.08 -100.46 24.08
N ASN A 299 -54.17 -99.85 25.27
CA ASN A 299 -53.77 -100.48 26.51
C ASN A 299 -54.90 -101.44 26.93
N PRO A 300 -54.66 -102.76 27.03
CA PRO A 300 -55.69 -103.69 27.44
C PRO A 300 -56.07 -103.44 28.91
N CYS A 301 -57.37 -103.32 29.16
CA CYS A 301 -57.97 -103.23 30.49
C CYS A 301 -57.34 -104.24 31.47
N SER A 302 -56.77 -103.74 32.57
CA SER A 302 -56.67 -104.50 33.82
C SER A 302 -57.66 -103.90 34.82
N SER A 303 -58.83 -104.54 34.88
CA SER A 303 -59.77 -104.38 35.98
C SER A 303 -59.22 -105.05 37.24
N PHE A 304 -59.33 -104.33 38.36
CA PHE A 304 -59.48 -104.86 39.72
C PHE A 304 -58.27 -105.56 40.39
N GLN A 305 -57.60 -104.83 41.30
CA GLN A 305 -57.25 -105.43 42.59
C GLN A 305 -57.24 -104.42 43.77
N VAL A 306 -58.31 -104.52 44.56
CA VAL A 306 -58.36 -104.56 46.04
C VAL A 306 -57.83 -103.37 46.87
N LEU A 307 -58.83 -102.74 47.51
CA LEU A 307 -58.81 -101.90 48.72
C LEU A 307 -57.97 -102.49 49.88
N ILE A 308 -57.06 -101.71 50.48
CA ILE A 308 -56.72 -101.82 51.90
C ILE A 308 -56.48 -100.41 52.48
N PRO A 309 -57.37 -99.87 53.34
CA PRO A 309 -57.09 -98.70 54.16
C PRO A 309 -56.62 -99.15 55.55
N LEU A 310 -55.41 -98.76 55.97
CA LEU A 310 -54.97 -98.90 57.36
C LEU A 310 -54.71 -97.53 57.97
N ARG A 311 -55.69 -97.06 58.76
CA ARG A 311 -55.52 -96.03 59.79
C ARG A 311 -55.99 -96.66 61.11
N ARG A 312 -55.06 -96.98 62.01
CA ARG A 312 -55.37 -97.43 63.39
C ARG A 312 -55.29 -96.22 64.32
N GLU A 313 -56.37 -95.99 65.05
CA GLU A 313 -56.55 -94.96 66.08
C GLU A 313 -55.66 -95.16 67.32
N PRO A 314 -55.47 -94.10 68.14
CA PRO A 314 -54.91 -94.20 69.48
C PRO A 314 -55.96 -94.22 70.61
N ALA A 315 -55.50 -94.72 71.78
CA ALA A 315 -56.04 -94.65 73.16
C ALA A 315 -57.05 -95.74 73.58
N GLN A 316 -56.66 -96.76 74.35
CA GLN A 316 -56.21 -96.83 75.78
C GLN A 316 -57.36 -96.83 76.81
N ARG A 317 -57.61 -98.00 77.41
CA ARG A 317 -57.51 -98.25 78.86
C ARG A 317 -57.49 -99.75 79.16
#